data_AF-A0A7M7QPF4-F1
#
_entry.id   AF-A0A7M7QPF4-F1
#
_cell.length_a   1.000
_cell.length_b   1.000
_cell.length_c   1.000
_cell.angle_alpha   90.00
_cell.angle_beta   90.00
_cell.angle_gamma   90.00
#
_symmetry.space_group_name_H-M   'P 1'
#
loop_
_entity.id
_entity.type
_entity.pdbx_description
1 polymer ?
#
loop_
_entity_poly.entity_id
_entity_poly.type
_entity_poly.pdbx_seq_one_letter_code
_entity_poly.pdbx_strand_id
1 'polypeptide(L)'
;MHSFATDEKRKVLNFHNEMRQKVARGHEQRGNPEPQPAATNMPQLTWDDELEEMAQQWANHCDLENHDSCLPKGVGQNMASRGTAGNVNSIDVKYLLKDWYNEVDLFNSNEVASFVFHEDPKKIIGHYTQMLWAKTTKIGCGAIKFKEGEFNTFFLVCNYRVAGNCPGEPVYQRR
;
A
#
# COMPACT_ATOMS: atom_id res chain seq x y z
N MET A 1 9.45 -10.33 20.35
CA MET A 1 9.25 -9.39 19.22
C MET A 1 9.74 -10.07 17.95
N HIS A 2 8.84 -10.45 17.05
CA HIS A 2 9.21 -10.87 15.70
C HIS A 2 9.27 -9.61 14.84
N SER A 3 10.48 -9.09 14.63
CA SER A 3 10.75 -7.99 13.71
C SER A 3 10.42 -8.43 12.29
N PHE A 4 9.87 -7.51 11.49
CA PHE A 4 9.65 -7.72 10.06
C PHE A 4 10.98 -8.09 9.38
N ALA A 5 11.04 -9.26 8.74
CA ALA A 5 12.32 -9.82 8.31
C ALA A 5 12.99 -8.92 7.26
N THR A 6 14.32 -8.79 7.29
CA THR A 6 15.08 -7.94 6.35
C THR A 6 14.76 -8.25 4.88
N ASP A 7 14.51 -9.51 4.56
CA ASP A 7 14.12 -9.93 3.21
C ASP A 7 12.71 -9.45 2.83
N GLU A 8 11.77 -9.42 3.77
CA GLU A 8 10.42 -8.89 3.56
C GLU A 8 10.45 -7.36 3.37
N LYS A 9 11.25 -6.63 4.18
CA LYS A 9 11.50 -5.18 3.99
C LYS A 9 11.94 -4.87 2.57
N ARG A 10 12.96 -5.61 2.08
CA ARG A 10 13.48 -5.44 0.72
C ARG A 10 12.44 -5.76 -0.34
N LYS A 11 11.65 -6.83 -0.18
CA LYS A 11 10.57 -7.18 -1.12
C LYS A 11 9.52 -6.08 -1.20
N VAL A 12 9.10 -5.53 -0.06
CA VAL A 12 8.12 -4.44 0.01
C VAL A 12 8.65 -3.19 -0.68
N LEU A 13 9.83 -2.72 -0.30
CA LEU A 13 10.41 -1.50 -0.84
C LEU A 13 10.65 -1.60 -2.35
N ASN A 14 11.23 -2.73 -2.80
CA ASN A 14 11.48 -2.95 -4.22
C ASN A 14 10.17 -3.00 -5.02
N PHE A 15 9.16 -3.73 -4.54
CA PHE A 15 7.88 -3.82 -5.23
C PHE A 15 7.22 -2.45 -5.41
N HIS A 16 7.19 -1.63 -4.35
CA HIS A 16 6.66 -0.27 -4.43
C HIS A 16 7.41 0.57 -5.46
N ASN A 17 8.74 0.55 -5.41
CA ASN A 17 9.56 1.35 -6.31
C ASN A 17 9.49 0.86 -7.77
N GLU A 18 9.39 -0.44 -8.00
CA GLU A 18 9.16 -1.04 -9.33
C GLU A 18 7.80 -0.59 -9.89
N MET A 19 6.73 -0.64 -9.10
CA MET A 19 5.39 -0.26 -9.54
C MET A 19 5.26 1.25 -9.77
N ARG A 20 5.84 2.07 -8.88
CA ARG A 20 5.95 3.53 -9.05
C ARG A 20 6.70 3.89 -10.33
N GLN A 21 7.81 3.22 -10.60
CA GLN A 21 8.58 3.43 -11.84
C GLN A 21 7.83 2.95 -13.08
N LYS A 22 7.10 1.82 -13.00
CA LYS A 22 6.26 1.32 -14.09
C LYS A 22 5.22 2.36 -14.50
N VAL A 23 4.47 2.91 -13.54
CA VAL A 23 3.47 3.96 -13.80
C VAL A 23 4.14 5.25 -14.29
N ALA A 24 5.23 5.68 -13.64
CA ALA A 24 5.93 6.90 -14.03
C ALA A 24 6.43 6.89 -15.49
N ARG A 25 6.78 5.71 -16.01
CA ARG A 25 7.19 5.51 -17.41
C ARG A 25 6.03 5.39 -18.39
N GLY A 26 4.78 5.40 -17.93
CA GLY A 26 3.59 5.18 -18.77
C GLY A 26 3.42 3.72 -19.21
N HIS A 27 3.96 2.77 -18.44
CA HIS A 27 3.92 1.35 -18.78
C HIS A 27 2.78 0.58 -18.07
N GLU A 28 1.93 1.24 -17.29
CA GLU A 28 0.71 0.64 -16.75
C GLU A 28 -0.46 0.89 -17.70
N GLN A 29 -0.84 -0.16 -18.43
CA GLN A 29 -1.86 -0.09 -19.47
C GLN A 29 -3.28 -0.22 -18.94
N ARG A 30 -3.44 -0.59 -17.66
CA ARG A 30 -4.75 -0.76 -17.00
C ARG A 30 -5.28 0.57 -16.46
N GLY A 31 -6.57 0.64 -16.14
CA GLY A 31 -7.24 1.85 -15.68
C GLY A 31 -8.71 1.89 -16.09
N ASN A 32 -9.45 2.91 -15.67
CA ASN A 32 -10.83 3.12 -16.10
C ASN A 32 -11.17 4.61 -16.32
N PRO A 33 -10.76 5.23 -17.45
CA PRO A 33 -10.24 4.57 -18.65
C PRO A 33 -8.74 4.29 -18.59
N GLU A 34 -8.32 3.39 -19.46
CA GLU A 34 -6.92 3.04 -19.73
C GLU A 34 -6.25 4.07 -20.67
N PRO A 35 -4.91 4.19 -20.67
CA PRO A 35 -3.96 3.69 -19.67
C PRO A 35 -3.77 4.68 -18.51
N GLN A 36 -2.95 4.32 -17.51
CA GLN A 36 -2.50 5.31 -16.53
C GLN A 36 -1.49 6.29 -17.18
N PRO A 37 -1.63 7.61 -16.96
CA PRO A 37 -0.71 8.59 -17.50
C PRO A 37 0.69 8.45 -16.88
N ALA A 38 1.73 8.75 -17.67
CA ALA A 38 3.09 8.84 -17.17
C ALA A 38 3.22 9.97 -16.13
N ALA A 39 4.18 9.85 -15.21
CA ALA A 39 4.40 10.81 -14.14
C ALA A 39 5.72 11.57 -14.32
N THR A 40 5.74 12.85 -13.96
CA THR A 40 6.95 13.69 -13.98
C THR A 40 7.64 13.81 -12.62
N ASN A 41 6.95 13.47 -11.53
CA ASN A 41 7.39 13.74 -10.15
C ASN A 41 7.27 12.52 -9.22
N MET A 42 7.65 11.32 -9.69
CA MET A 42 7.52 10.08 -8.91
C MET A 42 8.86 9.64 -8.30
N PRO A 43 9.25 10.11 -7.11
CA PRO A 43 10.48 9.65 -6.47
C PRO A 43 10.36 8.21 -5.99
N GLN A 44 11.51 7.55 -5.85
CA GLN A 44 11.59 6.28 -5.12
C GLN A 44 11.32 6.51 -3.63
N LEU A 45 10.60 5.57 -3.04
CA LEU A 45 10.44 5.46 -1.59
C LEU A 45 11.76 4.99 -0.97
N THR A 46 11.97 5.41 0.26
CA THR A 46 13.01 4.89 1.15
C THR A 46 12.37 4.30 2.40
N TRP A 47 13.02 3.31 3.01
CA TRP A 47 12.53 2.72 4.24
C TRP A 47 12.67 3.70 5.41
N ASP A 48 11.73 3.63 6.35
CA ASP A 48 11.69 4.44 7.57
C ASP A 48 11.37 3.54 8.78
N ASP A 49 12.33 3.42 9.69
CA ASP A 49 12.23 2.50 10.83
C ASP A 49 11.19 2.96 11.86
N GLU A 50 10.91 4.28 11.97
CA GLU A 50 9.86 4.81 12.85
C GLU A 50 8.48 4.40 12.32
N LEU A 51 8.27 4.50 11.01
CA LEU A 51 7.04 4.04 10.37
C LEU A 51 6.83 2.53 10.52
N GLU A 52 7.91 1.75 10.42
CA GLU A 52 7.88 0.30 10.67
C GLU A 52 7.48 -0.01 12.10
N GLU A 53 8.09 0.67 13.09
CA GLU A 53 7.77 0.41 14.49
C GLU A 53 6.29 0.66 14.77
N MET A 54 5.74 1.78 14.31
CA MET A 54 4.30 2.08 14.42
C MET A 54 3.45 1.03 13.69
N ALA A 55 3.82 0.65 12.46
CA ALA A 55 3.07 -0.34 11.70
C ALA A 55 3.09 -1.72 12.38
N GLN A 56 4.22 -2.11 12.99
CA GLN A 56 4.35 -3.35 13.73
C GLN A 56 3.55 -3.32 15.03
N GLN A 57 3.55 -2.19 15.72
CA GLN A 57 2.70 -2.00 16.91
C GLN A 57 1.23 -2.20 16.54
N TRP A 58 0.74 -1.60 15.45
CA TRP A 58 -0.63 -1.83 14.98
C TRP A 58 -0.87 -3.29 14.60
N ALA A 59 0.01 -3.89 13.80
CA ALA A 59 -0.10 -5.28 13.36
C ALA A 59 -0.26 -6.25 14.55
N ASN A 60 0.42 -6.00 15.67
CA ASN A 60 0.35 -6.83 16.87
C ASN A 60 -1.04 -6.85 17.55
N HIS A 61 -1.95 -5.93 17.22
CA HIS A 61 -3.32 -5.94 17.73
C HIS A 61 -4.20 -6.98 17.02
N CYS A 62 -3.77 -7.51 15.88
CA CYS A 62 -4.54 -8.45 15.06
C CYS A 62 -5.93 -7.93 14.63
N ASP A 63 -6.10 -6.60 14.58
CA ASP A 63 -7.31 -5.96 14.05
C ASP A 63 -7.20 -5.86 12.53
N LEU A 64 -7.99 -6.66 11.82
CA LEU A 64 -7.97 -6.75 10.35
C LEU A 64 -8.93 -5.76 9.69
N GLU A 65 -9.81 -5.13 10.47
CA GLU A 65 -10.93 -4.34 9.95
C GLU A 65 -10.67 -2.84 10.14
N ASN A 66 -10.10 -2.45 11.27
CA ASN A 66 -9.91 -1.05 11.61
C ASN A 66 -8.49 -0.58 11.31
N HIS A 67 -8.39 0.68 10.88
CA HIS A 67 -7.12 1.38 10.80
C HIS A 67 -6.68 1.90 12.17
N ASP A 68 -5.38 2.14 12.31
CA ASP A 68 -4.81 2.72 13.53
C ASP A 68 -5.32 4.16 13.75
N SER A 69 -6.26 4.30 14.69
CA SER A 69 -6.84 5.59 15.08
C SER A 69 -5.84 6.56 15.73
N CYS A 70 -4.67 6.07 16.14
CA CYS A 70 -3.63 6.84 16.80
C CYS A 70 -2.48 7.26 15.86
N LEU A 71 -2.61 7.02 14.54
CA LEU A 71 -1.58 7.42 13.58
C LEU A 71 -1.27 8.92 13.66
N PRO A 72 0.02 9.31 13.65
CA PRO A 72 0.40 10.71 13.58
C PRO A 72 -0.17 11.40 12.34
N LYS A 73 -0.51 12.69 12.46
CA LYS A 73 -0.93 13.49 11.31
C LYS A 73 0.10 13.42 10.19
N GLY A 74 -0.38 13.21 8.97
CA GLY A 74 0.48 13.12 7.79
C GLY A 74 1.14 11.75 7.58
N VAL A 75 0.72 10.72 8.32
CA VAL A 75 1.03 9.31 8.03
C VAL A 75 -0.20 8.64 7.42
N GLY A 76 -0.04 8.04 6.24
CA GLY A 76 -1.06 7.20 5.60
C GLY A 76 -0.84 5.73 5.94
N GLN A 77 -1.83 4.86 5.71
CA GLN A 77 -1.74 3.43 6.03
C GLN A 77 -2.47 2.58 4.99
N ASN A 78 -1.83 1.48 4.58
CA ASN A 78 -2.46 0.37 3.88
C ASN A 78 -2.42 -0.88 4.75
N MET A 79 -3.48 -1.68 4.67
CA MET A 79 -3.62 -2.94 5.41
C MET A 79 -4.04 -4.06 4.45
N ALA A 80 -3.52 -5.27 4.69
CA ALA A 80 -3.92 -6.46 3.96
C ALA A 80 -3.73 -7.68 4.82
N SER A 81 -4.65 -8.64 4.69
CA SER A 81 -4.54 -9.93 5.33
C SER A 81 -4.80 -11.06 4.36
N ARG A 82 -4.23 -12.24 4.65
CA ARG A 82 -4.51 -13.46 3.89
C ARG A 82 -4.50 -14.67 4.81
N GLY A 83 -5.64 -15.36 4.89
CA GLY A 83 -5.80 -16.62 5.60
C GLY A 83 -5.42 -17.83 4.74
N THR A 84 -4.92 -18.89 5.39
CA THR A 84 -4.73 -20.21 4.78
C THR A 84 -4.96 -21.33 5.80
N ALA A 85 -5.55 -22.44 5.37
CA ALA A 85 -5.61 -23.66 6.19
C ALA A 85 -4.25 -24.37 6.29
N GLY A 86 -3.29 -24.01 5.42
CA GLY A 86 -1.95 -24.58 5.37
C GLY A 86 -0.92 -23.76 6.14
N ASN A 87 0.34 -23.83 5.68
CA ASN A 87 1.46 -23.11 6.29
C ASN A 87 1.46 -21.63 5.87
N VAL A 88 1.09 -20.73 6.78
CA VAL A 88 1.10 -19.26 6.58
C VAL A 88 2.49 -18.71 6.22
N ASN A 89 3.57 -19.38 6.61
CA ASN A 89 4.92 -18.95 6.23
C ASN A 89 5.22 -19.10 4.74
N SER A 90 4.39 -19.85 4.00
CA SER A 90 4.50 -19.94 2.54
C SER A 90 3.92 -18.74 1.79
N ILE A 91 3.16 -17.87 2.46
CA ILE A 91 2.56 -16.69 1.84
C ILE A 91 3.66 -15.63 1.65
N ASP A 92 3.99 -15.32 0.40
CA ASP A 92 4.89 -14.22 0.06
C ASP A 92 4.17 -12.87 0.24
N VAL A 93 4.80 -11.93 0.93
CA VAL A 93 4.31 -10.55 1.12
C VAL A 93 3.92 -9.88 -0.20
N LYS A 94 4.58 -10.22 -1.31
CA LYS A 94 4.27 -9.68 -2.64
C LYS A 94 2.84 -9.97 -3.11
N TYR A 95 2.19 -11.03 -2.61
CA TYR A 95 0.79 -11.27 -2.94
C TYR A 95 -0.11 -10.16 -2.39
N LEU A 96 0.08 -9.77 -1.13
CA LEU A 96 -0.70 -8.71 -0.48
C LEU A 96 -0.45 -7.35 -1.17
N LEU A 97 0.81 -7.06 -1.50
CA LEU A 97 1.17 -5.83 -2.24
C LEU A 97 0.58 -5.80 -3.65
N LYS A 98 0.52 -6.96 -4.31
CA LYS A 98 -0.06 -7.07 -5.65
C LYS A 98 -1.57 -6.84 -5.59
N ASP A 99 -2.25 -7.29 -4.55
CA ASP A 99 -3.68 -7.06 -4.38
C ASP A 99 -3.98 -5.56 -4.27
N TRP A 100 -3.21 -4.81 -3.46
CA TRP A 100 -3.27 -3.34 -3.44
C TRP A 100 -3.03 -2.72 -4.81
N TYR A 101 -1.99 -3.17 -5.52
CA TYR A 101 -1.66 -2.59 -6.83
C TYR A 101 -2.69 -2.89 -7.92
N ASN A 102 -3.41 -4.02 -7.83
CA ASN A 102 -4.42 -4.40 -8.83
C ASN A 102 -5.69 -3.55 -8.77
N GLU A 103 -5.89 -2.76 -7.72
CA GLU A 103 -6.95 -1.74 -7.68
C GLU A 103 -6.83 -0.72 -8.82
N VAL A 104 -5.68 -0.65 -9.50
CA VAL A 104 -5.54 0.12 -10.76
C VAL A 104 -6.58 -0.24 -11.82
N ASP A 105 -7.11 -1.46 -11.81
CA ASP A 105 -8.15 -1.90 -12.75
C ASP A 105 -9.46 -1.11 -12.55
N LEU A 106 -9.66 -0.56 -11.36
CA LEU A 106 -10.81 0.27 -10.99
C LEU A 106 -10.49 1.77 -11.02
N PHE A 107 -9.21 2.14 -11.04
CA PHE A 107 -8.79 3.52 -10.89
C PHE A 107 -8.99 4.34 -12.16
N ASN A 108 -9.73 5.44 -12.02
CA ASN A 108 -9.98 6.37 -13.11
C ASN A 108 -8.76 7.25 -13.37
N SER A 109 -8.12 7.05 -14.51
CA SER A 109 -6.92 7.80 -14.91
C SER A 109 -7.16 9.32 -14.97
N ASN A 110 -8.41 9.77 -15.16
CA ASN A 110 -8.78 11.18 -15.13
C ASN A 110 -8.70 11.80 -13.71
N GLU A 111 -8.72 10.98 -12.66
CA GLU A 111 -8.64 11.42 -11.25
C GLU A 111 -7.20 11.56 -10.74
N VAL A 112 -6.19 11.22 -11.55
CA VAL A 112 -4.76 11.42 -11.19
C VAL A 112 -4.45 12.86 -10.81
N ALA A 113 -5.01 13.85 -11.51
CA ALA A 113 -4.72 15.26 -11.28
C ALA A 113 -5.47 15.86 -10.08
N SER A 114 -6.54 15.19 -9.63
CA SER A 114 -7.39 15.61 -8.52
C SER A 114 -8.08 14.37 -7.97
N PHE A 115 -7.48 13.77 -6.95
CA PHE A 115 -7.96 12.53 -6.35
C PHE A 115 -9.38 12.69 -5.80
N VAL A 116 -10.21 11.69 -6.05
CA VAL A 116 -11.57 11.59 -5.53
C VAL A 116 -11.63 10.37 -4.62
N PHE A 117 -12.10 10.58 -3.39
CA PHE A 117 -12.39 9.48 -2.48
C PHE A 117 -13.75 8.88 -2.88
N HIS A 118 -13.80 7.56 -3.05
CA HIS A 118 -15.02 6.82 -3.37
C HIS A 118 -15.47 6.04 -2.14
N GLU A 119 -16.69 6.29 -1.68
CA GLU A 119 -17.31 5.53 -0.58
C GLU A 119 -17.88 4.18 -1.04
N ASP A 120 -17.98 3.96 -2.35
CA ASP A 120 -18.48 2.71 -2.93
C ASP A 120 -17.49 1.56 -2.63
N PRO A 121 -17.90 0.52 -1.87
CA PRO A 121 -17.03 -0.61 -1.56
C PRO A 121 -16.66 -1.45 -2.80
N LYS A 122 -17.29 -1.20 -3.96
CA LYS A 122 -16.90 -1.81 -5.24
C LYS A 122 -15.83 -1.01 -5.99
N LYS A 123 -15.41 0.16 -5.47
CA LYS A 123 -14.40 1.05 -6.04
C LYS A 123 -13.26 1.30 -5.04
N ILE A 124 -12.74 0.22 -4.48
CA ILE A 124 -11.57 0.29 -3.59
C ILE A 124 -10.37 0.62 -4.47
N ILE A 125 -9.87 1.85 -4.35
CA ILE A 125 -8.69 2.36 -5.07
C ILE A 125 -7.63 2.93 -4.13
N GLY A 126 -7.97 3.05 -2.84
CA GLY A 126 -7.17 3.79 -1.86
C GLY A 126 -5.80 3.19 -1.64
N HIS A 127 -5.67 1.86 -1.72
CA HIS A 127 -4.37 1.23 -1.52
C HIS A 127 -3.47 1.52 -2.73
N TYR A 128 -3.98 1.37 -3.95
CA TYR A 128 -3.24 1.70 -5.16
C TYR A 128 -2.81 3.17 -5.18
N THR A 129 -3.72 4.12 -4.91
CA THR A 129 -3.38 5.54 -4.99
C THR A 129 -2.37 5.94 -3.91
N GLN A 130 -2.41 5.34 -2.72
CA GLN A 130 -1.40 5.57 -1.69
C GLN A 130 -0.02 5.06 -2.12
N MET A 131 0.07 3.86 -2.72
CA MET A 131 1.34 3.33 -3.24
C MET A 131 1.97 4.26 -4.29
N LEU A 132 1.12 4.90 -5.11
CA LEU A 132 1.50 5.75 -6.23
C LEU A 132 1.52 7.25 -5.89
N TRP A 133 1.35 7.61 -4.62
CA TRP A 133 1.29 9.01 -4.21
C TRP A 133 2.67 9.67 -4.34
N ALA A 134 2.80 10.68 -5.20
CA ALA A 134 4.07 11.31 -5.54
C ALA A 134 4.74 11.98 -4.34
N LYS A 135 3.95 12.63 -3.47
CA LYS A 135 4.44 13.32 -2.26
C LYS A 135 4.92 12.34 -1.18
N THR A 136 4.53 11.07 -1.25
CA THR A 136 5.02 10.03 -0.35
C THR A 136 6.44 9.64 -0.74
N THR A 137 7.36 9.66 0.24
CA THR A 137 8.80 9.39 0.05
C THR A 137 9.36 8.37 1.03
N LYS A 138 8.59 8.04 2.07
CA LYS A 138 8.96 7.12 3.14
C LYS A 138 7.89 6.06 3.30
N ILE A 139 8.32 4.83 3.57
CA ILE A 139 7.47 3.69 3.90
C ILE A 139 8.12 2.88 5.01
N GLY A 140 7.31 2.38 5.94
CA GLY A 140 7.72 1.36 6.90
C GLY A 140 6.55 0.44 7.17
N CYS A 141 6.80 -0.86 7.25
CA CYS A 141 5.75 -1.85 7.40
C CYS A 141 6.05 -2.82 8.53
N GLY A 142 5.00 -3.26 9.20
CA GLY A 142 5.02 -4.31 10.19
C GLY A 142 4.05 -5.41 9.81
N ALA A 143 4.29 -6.62 10.31
CA ALA A 143 3.45 -7.75 9.98
C ALA A 143 3.39 -8.77 11.12
N ILE A 144 2.31 -9.53 11.16
CA ILE A 144 2.13 -10.62 12.10
C ILE A 144 1.52 -11.83 11.41
N LYS A 145 1.89 -13.03 11.88
CA LYS A 145 1.26 -14.28 11.48
C LYS A 145 0.64 -14.91 12.72
N PHE A 146 -0.65 -15.16 12.71
CA PHE A 146 -1.39 -15.67 13.86
C PHE A 146 -2.53 -16.60 13.41
N LYS A 147 -3.13 -17.32 14.36
CA LYS A 147 -4.29 -18.17 14.09
C LYS A 147 -5.58 -17.38 14.35
N GLU A 148 -6.48 -17.41 13.39
CA GLU A 148 -7.79 -16.75 13.41
C GLU A 148 -8.86 -17.78 13.04
N GLY A 149 -9.61 -18.25 14.04
CA GLY A 149 -10.51 -19.40 13.87
C GLY A 149 -9.74 -20.63 13.37
N GLU A 150 -10.16 -21.17 12.22
CA GLU A 150 -9.52 -22.34 11.59
C GLU A 150 -8.37 -21.99 10.62
N PHE A 151 -8.11 -20.69 10.39
CA PHE A 151 -7.11 -20.24 9.44
C PHE A 151 -5.84 -19.73 10.14
N ASN A 152 -4.71 -19.93 9.48
CA ASN A 152 -3.47 -19.21 9.79
C ASN A 152 -3.42 -17.97 8.90
N THR A 153 -3.44 -16.78 9.51
CA THR A 153 -3.55 -15.48 8.84
C THR A 153 -2.20 -14.77 8.83
N PHE A 154 -1.81 -14.27 7.66
CA PHE A 154 -0.73 -13.30 7.50
C PHE A 154 -1.34 -11.91 7.37
N PHE A 155 -1.01 -11.01 8.30
CA PHE A 155 -1.49 -9.63 8.31
C PHE A 155 -0.32 -8.66 8.15
N LEU A 156 -0.44 -7.75 7.18
CA LEU A 156 0.55 -6.73 6.83
C LEU A 156 -0.07 -5.34 7.00
N VAL A 157 0.69 -4.47 7.66
CA VAL A 157 0.38 -3.04 7.81
C VAL A 157 1.56 -2.26 7.23
N CYS A 158 1.30 -1.32 6.33
CA CYS A 158 2.31 -0.41 5.79
C CYS A 158 1.92 1.03 6.06
N ASN A 159 2.80 1.78 6.69
CA ASN A 159 2.65 3.21 6.95
C ASN A 159 3.49 4.03 5.95
N TYR A 160 2.96 5.19 5.55
CA TYR A 160 3.51 6.03 4.49
C TYR A 160 3.66 7.47 4.96
N ARG A 161 4.78 8.13 4.65
CA ARG A 161 5.00 9.55 4.93
C ARG A 161 5.54 10.26 3.70
N VAL A 162 4.95 11.34 3.23
CA VAL A 162 3.67 12.01 3.58
C VAL A 162 2.45 11.12 3.25
N ALA A 163 1.35 11.26 4.01
CA ALA A 163 0.07 10.60 3.73
C ALA A 163 -0.47 10.95 2.33
N GLY A 164 -1.03 9.96 1.65
CA GLY A 164 -1.70 10.12 0.38
C GLY A 164 -3.21 10.28 0.51
N ASN A 165 -3.91 10.08 -0.61
CA ASN A 165 -5.37 10.00 -0.69
C ASN A 165 -6.09 11.23 -0.14
N CYS A 166 -5.46 12.41 -0.21
CA CYS A 166 -6.11 13.66 0.15
C CYS A 166 -7.04 14.10 -1.00
N PRO A 167 -8.37 14.24 -0.76
CA PRO A 167 -9.30 14.67 -1.81
C PRO A 167 -8.90 16.01 -2.42
N GLY A 168 -8.97 16.11 -3.75
CA GLY A 168 -8.61 17.30 -4.52
C GLY A 168 -7.10 17.49 -4.79
N GLU A 169 -6.23 16.74 -4.10
CA GLU A 169 -4.80 16.75 -4.38
C GLU A 169 -4.45 15.77 -5.52
N PRO A 170 -3.41 16.03 -6.32
CA PRO A 170 -2.97 15.10 -7.35
C PRO A 170 -2.31 13.87 -6.72
N VAL A 171 -2.62 12.68 -7.26
CA VAL A 171 -1.88 11.44 -6.97
C VAL A 171 -0.43 11.62 -7.42
N TYR A 172 -0.23 12.14 -8.63
CA TYR A 172 1.05 12.56 -9.19
C TYR A 172 0.84 13.57 -10.32
N GLN A 173 1.90 14.27 -10.72
CA GLN A 173 1.88 15.18 -11.86
C GLN A 173 2.04 14.38 -13.15
N ARG A 174 1.09 14.53 -14.07
CA ARG A 174 1.13 13.90 -15.39
C ARG A 174 2.26 14.50 -16.24
N ARG A 175 2.80 13.70 -17.16
CA ARG A 175 3.71 14.16 -18.21
C ARG A 175 2.98 14.76 -19.39
#